data_AF-A0A7Z9JXD8-F1
#
_entry.id   AF-A0A7Z9JXD8-F1
#
_cell.length_a   1.000
_cell.length_b   1.000
_cell.length_c   1.000
_cell.angle_alpha   90.00
_cell.angle_beta   90.00
_cell.angle_gamma   90.00
#
_symmetry.space_group_name_H-M   'P 1'
#
loop_
_entity.id
_entity.type
_entity.pdbx_description
1 polymer ?
#
loop_
_entity_poly.entity_id
_entity_poly.type
_entity_poly.pdbx_seq_one_letter_code
_entity_poly.pdbx_strand_id
1 'polypeptide(L)' 'MNSVVILANGDFPKHPTPLRILKEATTIICCDGAVNNLVDHGLKPTHI' A
#
# COMPACT_ATOMS: atom_id res chain seq x y z
N MET A 1 -10.81 4.47 -13.76
CA MET A 1 -10.88 5.25 -12.51
C MET A 1 -9.48 5.30 -11.93
N ASN A 2 -8.99 6.49 -11.55
CA ASN A 2 -7.74 6.60 -10.79
C ASN A 2 -8.08 6.52 -9.31
N SER A 3 -7.40 5.63 -8.57
CA SER A 3 -7.56 5.46 -7.13
C SER A 3 -6.26 5.78 -6.39
N VAL A 4 -6.40 6.41 -5.22
CA VAL A 4 -5.29 6.74 -4.34
C VAL A 4 -5.49 5.99 -3.02
N VAL A 5 -4.46 5.27 -2.58
CA VAL A 5 -4.42 4.57 -1.30
C VAL A 5 -3.30 5.16 -0.44
N ILE A 6 -3.63 5.52 0.80
CA ILE A 6 -2.64 5.92 1.80
C ILE A 6 -2.38 4.70 2.68
N LEU A 7 -1.12 4.26 2.74
CA LEU A 7 -0.67 3.15 3.57
C LEU A 7 0.09 3.71 4.79
N ALA A 8 -0.57 3.71 5.95
CA ALA A 8 0.03 4.11 7.21
C ALA A 8 0.95 3.03 7.80
N ASN A 9 1.88 3.41 8.69
CA ASN A 9 2.86 2.51 9.34
C ASN A 9 2.25 1.74 10.53
N GLY A 10 1.08 1.13 10.33
CA GLY A 10 0.44 0.23 11.29
C GLY A 10 0.59 -1.24 10.87
N ASP A 11 -0.31 -2.11 11.35
CA ASP A 11 -0.35 -3.49 10.92
C ASP A 11 -0.64 -3.61 9.42
N PHE A 12 0.21 -4.35 8.70
CA PHE A 12 0.02 -4.58 7.28
C PHE A 12 -1.25 -5.42 7.03
N PRO A 13 -2.08 -5.08 6.03
CA PRO A 13 -3.33 -5.80 5.79
C PRO A 13 -3.09 -7.27 5.45
N LYS A 14 -3.83 -8.16 6.12
CA LYS A 14 -3.82 -9.61 5.87
C LYS A 14 -5.10 -10.10 5.18
N HIS A 15 -6.19 -9.34 5.31
CA HIS A 15 -7.47 -9.70 4.72
C HIS A 15 -7.43 -9.53 3.19
N PRO A 16 -8.07 -10.42 2.39
CA PRO A 16 -8.04 -10.33 0.93
C PRO A 16 -8.52 -9.00 0.36
N THR A 17 -9.54 -8.39 0.98
CA THR A 17 -10.12 -7.11 0.52
C THR A 17 -9.12 -5.95 0.49
N PRO A 18 -8.47 -5.56 1.62
CA PRO A 18 -7.48 -4.47 1.59
C PRO A 18 -6.24 -4.80 0.75
N LEU A 19 -5.83 -6.07 0.67
CA LEU A 19 -4.74 -6.50 -0.23
C LEU A 19 -5.10 -6.28 -1.70
N ARG A 20 -6.32 -6.59 -2.10
CA ARG A 20 -6.82 -6.33 -3.45
C ARG A 20 -6.85 -4.83 -3.74
N ILE A 21 -7.32 -4.01 -2.78
CA ILE A 21 -7.33 -2.55 -2.91
C ILE A 21 -5.90 -2.00 -3.12
N LEU A 22 -4.92 -2.48 -2.34
CA LEU A 22 -3.51 -2.10 -2.54
C LEU A 22 -2.97 -2.50 -3.92
N LYS A 23 -3.30 -3.71 -4.40
CA LYS A 23 -2.84 -4.21 -5.70
C LYS A 23 -3.47 -3.50 -6.89
N GLU A 24 -4.73 -3.08 -6.77
CA GLU A 24 -5.49 -2.41 -7.84
C GLU A 24 -5.33 -0.88 -7.81
N ALA A 25 -4.64 -0.33 -6.80
CA ALA A 25 -4.47 1.11 -6.64
C ALA A 25 -3.61 1.71 -7.77
N THR A 26 -4.05 2.84 -8.31
CA THR A 26 -3.25 3.59 -9.31
C THR A 26 -2.12 4.36 -8.63
N THR A 27 -2.34 4.80 -7.39
CA THR A 27 -1.36 5.55 -6.60
C THR A 27 -1.36 5.03 -5.18
N ILE A 28 -0.17 4.74 -4.66
CA ILE A 28 0.04 4.35 -3.27
C ILE A 28 0.98 5.36 -2.63
N ILE A 29 0.53 5.98 -1.53
CA ILE A 29 1.33 6.90 -0.71
C ILE A 29 1.63 6.16 0.59
N CYS A 30 2.89 5.83 0.83
CA CYS A 30 3.31 5.27 2.11
C CYS A 30 3.51 6.40 3.12
N CYS A 31 3.37 6.10 4.41
CA CYS A 31 3.79 6.99 5.49
C CYS A 31 4.91 6.30 6.29
N ASP A 32 5.99 7.03 6.58
CA ASP A 32 7.08 6.55 7.45
C ASP A 32 7.61 5.16 6.98
N GLY A 33 7.73 4.17 7.88
CA GLY A 33 8.23 2.84 7.59
C GLY A 33 7.27 1.91 6.81
N ALA A 34 6.06 2.37 6.46
CA ALA A 34 5.09 1.53 5.75
C ALA A 34 5.58 1.03 4.39
N VAL A 35 6.51 1.77 3.78
CA VAL A 35 7.18 1.38 2.53
C VAL A 35 7.92 0.04 2.64
N ASN A 36 8.48 -0.28 3.81
CA ASN A 36 9.23 -1.52 4.00
C ASN A 36 8.31 -2.73 3.81
N ASN A 37 7.17 -2.74 4.52
CA ASN A 37 6.17 -3.80 4.36
C ASN A 37 5.62 -3.86 2.93
N LEU A 38 5.39 -2.72 2.27
CA LEU A 38 4.88 -2.70 0.89
C LEU A 38 5.86 -3.35 -0.10
N VAL A 39 7.15 -3.04 0.02
CA VAL A 39 8.22 -3.58 -0.84
C VAL A 39 8.44 -5.07 -0.58
N ASP A 40 8.40 -5.50 0.67
CA ASP A 40 8.47 -6.92 1.05
C ASP A 40 7.32 -7.75 0.43
N HIS A 41 6.18 -7.11 0.17
CA HIS A 41 5.02 -7.71 -0.50
C HIS A 41 5.05 -7.54 -2.04
N GLY A 42 6.18 -7.09 -2.60
CA GLY A 42 6.40 -6.98 -4.04
C GLY A 42 5.67 -5.82 -4.72
N LEU A 43 5.16 -4.85 -3.95
CA LEU A 43 4.51 -3.64 -4.45
C LEU A 43 5.45 -2.44 -4.38
N LYS A 44 5.19 -1.41 -5.19
CA LYS A 44 6.00 -0.20 -5.23
C LYS A 44 5.16 1.02 -4.83
N PRO A 45 5.67 1.88 -3.93
CA PRO A 45 4.99 3.13 -3.63
C PRO A 45 5.11 4.08 -4.82
N THR A 46 4.14 4.98 -4.96
CA THR A 46 4.26 6.15 -5.83
C THR A 46 4.95 7.30 -5.09
N HIS A 47 4.65 7.46 -3.80
CA HIS A 47 5.27 8.43 -2.90
C HIS A 47 5.49 7.80 -1.50
N ILE A 48 6.45 8.32 -0.75
CA ILE A 48 6.80 7.91 0.63
C ILE A 48 6.68 9.14 1.54
#